data_AF-A0A5Q2W2Q7-F1
#
_entry.id   AF-A0A5Q2W2Q7-F1
#
_cell.length_a   1.000
_cell.length_b   1.000
_cell.length_c   1.000
_cell.angle_alpha   90.00
_cell.angle_beta   90.00
_cell.angle_gamma   90.00
#
_symmetry.space_group_name_H-M   'P 1'
#
loop_
_entity.id
_entity.type
_entity.pdbx_description
1 polymer ?
#
loop_
_entity_poly.entity_id
_entity_poly.type
_entity_poly.pdbx_seq_one_letter_code
_entity_poly.pdbx_strand_id
1 'polypeptide(L)' 'MASTSRRTTRYTEAEAADRLAFADAALGAVGHEVTDPYLLAVGERFARGEISIEEASELGRRHVLGR' A
#
# COMPACT_ATOMS: atom_id res chain seq x y z
N MET A 1 15.61 -23.49 13.53
CA MET A 1 16.01 -22.26 12.82
C MET A 1 14.92 -21.96 11.81
N ALA A 2 13.97 -21.10 12.17
CA ALA A 2 12.75 -20.86 11.39
C ALA A 2 13.12 -20.22 10.05
N SER A 3 12.69 -20.85 8.95
CA SER A 3 12.87 -20.33 7.60
C SER A 3 12.07 -19.05 7.47
N THR A 4 12.74 -17.90 7.51
CA THR A 4 12.13 -16.59 7.28
C THR A 4 11.74 -16.54 5.82
N SER A 5 10.45 -16.74 5.54
CA SER A 5 9.90 -16.60 4.19
C SER A 5 10.29 -15.22 3.66
N ARG A 6 11.13 -15.19 2.62
CA ARG A 6 11.61 -13.97 1.97
C ARG A 6 10.38 -13.38 1.29
N ARG A 7 9.67 -12.44 1.95
CA ARG A 7 8.61 -11.67 1.30
C ARG A 7 9.23 -11.06 0.05
N THR A 8 8.75 -11.49 -1.11
CA THR A 8 9.32 -11.13 -2.40
C THR A 8 8.90 -9.69 -2.72
N THR A 9 9.61 -8.71 -2.17
CA THR A 9 9.42 -7.30 -2.55
C THR A 9 9.83 -7.15 -4.01
N ARG A 10 8.92 -6.63 -4.85
CA ARG A 10 9.16 -6.43 -6.28
C ARG A 10 9.92 -5.13 -6.56
N TYR A 11 9.79 -4.15 -5.67
CA TYR A 11 10.39 -2.83 -5.78
C TYR A 11 11.34 -2.57 -4.62
N THR A 12 12.33 -1.72 -4.85
CA THR A 12 13.19 -1.19 -3.80
C THR A 12 12.40 -0.25 -2.88
N GLU A 13 12.91 0.01 -1.67
CA GLU A 13 12.26 0.95 -0.75
C GLU A 13 12.19 2.38 -1.32
N ALA A 14 13.18 2.79 -2.12
CA ALA A 14 13.16 4.09 -2.79
C ALA A 14 12.04 4.16 -3.84
N GLU A 15 11.91 3.14 -4.70
CA GLU A 15 10.83 3.06 -5.69
C GLU A 15 9.45 2.94 -5.04
N ALA A 16 9.36 2.27 -3.89
CA ALA A 16 8.12 2.18 -3.12
C ALA A 16 7.75 3.55 -2.52
N ALA A 17 8.72 4.27 -1.96
CA ALA A 17 8.53 5.62 -1.44
C ALA A 17 8.07 6.60 -2.53
N ASP A 18 8.70 6.56 -3.71
CA ASP A 18 8.31 7.41 -4.84
C ASP A 18 6.88 7.13 -5.32
N ARG A 19 6.48 5.86 -5.35
CA ARG A 19 5.11 5.44 -5.67
C ARG A 19 4.07 5.97 -4.68
N LEU A 20 4.37 5.88 -3.38
CA LEU A 20 3.50 6.41 -2.33
C LEU A 20 3.41 7.93 -2.41
N ALA A 21 4.55 8.61 -2.53
CA ALA A 21 4.58 10.07 -2.66
C ALA A 21 3.79 10.56 -3.87
N PHE A 22 3.84 9.85 -5.00
CA PHE A 22 3.02 10.15 -6.17
C PHE A 22 1.51 10.00 -5.87
N ALA A 23 1.10 8.91 -5.21
CA ALA A 23 -0.29 8.68 -4.84
C ALA A 23 -0.80 9.75 -3.87
N ASP A 24 -0.01 10.07 -2.84
CA ASP A 24 -0.33 11.11 -1.86
C ASP A 24 -0.41 12.49 -2.50
N ALA A 25 0.50 12.82 -3.42
CA ALA A 25 0.45 14.08 -4.16
C ALA A 25 -0.78 14.16 -5.07
N ALA A 26 -1.16 13.06 -5.73
CA ALA A 26 -2.35 13.01 -6.57
C ALA A 26 -3.64 13.23 -5.76
N LEU A 27 -3.71 12.65 -4.55
CA LEU A 27 -4.82 12.88 -3.62
C LEU A 27 -4.78 14.31 -3.06
N GLY A 28 -3.61 14.80 -2.67
CA GLY A 28 -3.42 16.15 -2.17
C GLY A 28 -3.80 17.23 -3.19
N ALA A 29 -3.57 16.99 -4.48
CA ALA A 29 -3.96 17.89 -5.56
C ALA A 29 -5.49 18.11 -5.65
N VAL A 30 -6.28 17.17 -5.14
CA VAL A 30 -7.75 17.29 -5.04
C VAL A 30 -8.22 17.57 -3.61
N GLY A 31 -7.32 17.92 -2.70
CA GLY A 31 -7.63 18.22 -1.30
C GLY A 31 -7.97 17.00 -0.45
N HIS A 32 -7.54 15.81 -0.86
CA HIS A 32 -7.74 14.57 -0.14
C HIS A 32 -6.44 14.06 0.48
N GLU A 33 -6.56 13.41 1.63
CA GLU A 33 -5.46 12.79 2.36
C GLU A 33 -5.96 11.46 2.95
N VAL A 34 -5.12 10.42 2.90
CA VAL A 34 -5.41 9.14 3.57
C VAL A 34 -4.72 9.15 4.93
N THR A 35 -5.50 9.17 6.00
CA THR A 35 -4.98 9.17 7.37
C THR A 35 -5.20 7.85 8.12
N ASP A 36 -5.95 6.91 7.52
CA ASP A 36 -6.24 5.62 8.15
C ASP A 36 -4.97 4.74 8.18
N PRO A 37 -4.47 4.33 9.37
CA PRO A 37 -3.22 3.59 9.49
C PRO A 37 -3.23 2.23 8.77
N TYR A 38 -4.39 1.58 8.68
CA TYR A 38 -4.53 0.31 7.99
C TYR A 38 -4.42 0.50 6.48
N LEU A 39 -5.12 1.51 5.93
CA LEU A 39 -5.03 1.82 4.50
C LEU A 39 -3.62 2.26 4.10
N LEU A 40 -2.93 3.02 4.95
CA LEU A 40 -1.51 3.36 4.76
C LEU A 40 -0.65 2.10 4.68
N ALA A 41 -0.80 1.16 5.62
CA ALA A 41 -0.05 -0.10 5.61
C ALA A 41 -0.35 -0.97 4.37
N VAL A 42 -1.60 -0.98 3.88
CA VAL A 42 -1.97 -1.66 2.63
C VAL A 42 -1.30 -0.98 1.43
N GLY A 43 -1.31 0.35 1.38
CA GLY A 43 -0.63 1.14 0.36
C GLY A 43 0.87 0.85 0.30
N GLU A 44 1.54 0.79 1.46
CA GLU A 44 2.96 0.45 1.54
C GLU A 44 3.26 -0.96 1.00
N ARG A 45 2.44 -1.96 1.36
CA ARG A 45 2.59 -3.33 0.85
C ARG A 45 2.43 -3.39 -0.66
N PHE A 46 1.47 -2.65 -1.21
CA PHE A 46 1.29 -2.54 -2.65
C PHE A 46 2.48 -1.82 -3.31
N ALA A 47 2.97 -0.73 -2.72
CA ALA A 47 4.10 0.04 -3.22
C ALA A 47 5.41 -0.77 -3.24
N ARG A 48 5.62 -1.66 -2.25
CA ARG A 48 6.72 -2.65 -2.24
C ARG A 48 6.49 -3.82 -3.21
N GLY A 49 5.29 -3.93 -3.78
CA GLY A 49 4.88 -5.02 -4.67
C GLY A 49 4.69 -6.36 -3.94
N GLU A 50 4.42 -6.33 -2.63
CA GLU A 50 4.13 -7.52 -1.82
C GLU A 50 2.72 -8.09 -2.08
N ILE A 51 1.82 -7.25 -2.58
CA ILE A 51 0.43 -7.59 -2.93
C ILE A 51 0.06 -7.00 -4.29
N SER A 52 -0.91 -7.62 -4.96
CA SER A 52 -1.48 -7.09 -6.21
C SER A 52 -2.41 -5.89 -5.95
N ILE A 53 -2.80 -5.18 -7.01
CA ILE A 53 -3.77 -4.07 -6.89
C ILE A 53 -5.17 -4.58 -6.53
N GLU A 54 -5.54 -5.77 -7.02
CA GLU A 54 -6.80 -6.44 -6.69
C GLU A 54 -6.85 -6.80 -5.20
N GLU A 55 -5.76 -7.33 -4.65
CA GLU A 55 -5.64 -7.63 -3.22
C GLU A 55 -5.70 -6.35 -2.38
N ALA A 56 -4.97 -5.30 -2.77
CA ALA A 56 -5.00 -4.02 -2.07
C ALA A 56 -6.41 -3.40 -2.05
N SER A 57 -7.10 -3.45 -3.20
CA SER A 57 -8.46 -2.93 -3.35
C SER A 57 -9.46 -3.71 -2.50
N GLU A 58 -9.36 -5.04 -2.46
CA GLU A 58 -10.22 -5.89 -1.66
C GLU A 58 -9.99 -5.68 -0.15
N LEU A 59 -8.73 -5.57 0.29
CA LEU A 59 -8.39 -5.27 1.69
C LEU A 59 -8.93 -3.89 2.10
N GLY A 60 -8.72 -2.87 1.27
CA GLY A 60 -9.24 -1.53 1.52
C GLY A 60 -10.76 -1.50 1.56
N ARG A 61 -11.42 -2.16 0.61
CA ARG A 61 -12.89 -2.24 0.55
C ARG A 61 -13.46 -2.92 1.79
N ARG A 62 -12.89 -4.05 2.21
CA ARG A 62 -13.34 -4.79 3.39
C ARG A 62 -13.18 -3.97 4.67
N HIS A 63 -12.09 -3.24 4.78
CA HIS A 63 -11.84 -2.36 5.93
C HIS A 63 -12.82 -1.19 5.98
N VAL A 64 -13.02 -0.49 4.86
CA VAL A 64 -13.89 0.70 4.80
C VAL A 64 -15.38 0.34 4.87
N LEU A 65 -15.81 -0.73 4.20
CA LEU A 65 -17.22 -1.13 4.12
C LEU A 65 -17.63 -2.17 5.17
N GLY A 66 -16.68 -2.76 5.89
CA GLY A 66 -16.93 -3.77 6.93
C GLY A 66 -17.52 -5.09 6.41
N ARG A 67 -17.36 -5.42 5.12
CA ARG A 67 -17.90 -6.64 4.49
C ARG A 67 -16.96 -7.22 3.44
#